data_AF-A0A9E4T2W4-F1
#
_entry.id   AF-A0A9E4T2W4-F1
#
_cell.length_a   1.000
_cell.length_b   1.000
_cell.length_c   1.000
_cell.angle_alpha   90.00
_cell.angle_beta   90.00
_cell.angle_gamma   90.00
#
_symmetry.space_group_name_H-M   'P 1'
#
loop_
_entity.id
_entity.type
_entity.pdbx_description
1 polymer ?
#
loop_
_entity_poly.entity_id
_entity_poly.type
_entity_poly.pdbx_seq_one_letter_code
_entity_poly.pdbx_strand_id
1 'polypeptide(L)'
;GCIDYFRQLETERDDLPYDIDGVVFKVDGLELQAQLGFVSRAPRWAVAYKFPAQEELTQVEAIEFQVGRTGAVTPVARLLPVFVGGVTVSNATLHNMDEVRRKDVRVGDTVIVRRAGDVIPEVVSVILEKRPASSQSVDLPERCPVCDSEVIIAEGEAVARCSGGLFCPAQRKEAIKHFASRKAMDIEGLGDKLVEQLVELEMVETPADLYSLSLQQLSGLERMAEKSAQNLLDALAKSKQTSLNRFLYGLGIREVGEATAQSLAQQFLTLKAIEDADEASLQETPDVGPIVAAHIVSFFRQSHNREVIDELLQAGIEWPEVARVETAASSLTGKTVVITGTLSRPRDEYKQILLAQGAKVTGSVSSKTDYLLAGEAAGSKLTKAEKLGVTVLDEAALERLLSESE
;
A
#
# COMPACT_ATOMS: atom_id res chain seq x y z
N GLY A 1 -14.14 -0.83 -33.33
CA GLY A 1 -14.41 -0.39 -31.94
C GLY A 1 -13.11 -0.36 -31.14
N CYS A 2 -13.18 -0.18 -29.80
CA CYS A 2 -11.98 -0.09 -28.95
C CYS A 2 -11.01 -1.27 -29.10
N ILE A 3 -11.53 -2.50 -29.14
CA ILE A 3 -10.72 -3.73 -29.30
C ILE A 3 -10.04 -3.77 -30.67
N ASP A 4 -10.74 -3.35 -31.74
CA ASP A 4 -10.17 -3.36 -33.09
C ASP A 4 -9.03 -2.35 -33.21
N TYR A 5 -9.19 -1.16 -32.62
CA TYR A 5 -8.13 -0.15 -32.57
C TYR A 5 -6.90 -0.66 -31.81
N PHE A 6 -7.11 -1.35 -30.68
CA PHE A 6 -6.02 -1.98 -29.95
C PHE A 6 -5.26 -3.02 -30.79
N ARG A 7 -5.97 -3.94 -31.47
CA ARG A 7 -5.33 -4.98 -32.31
C ARG A 7 -4.59 -4.38 -33.51
N GLN A 8 -5.14 -3.32 -34.10
CA GLN A 8 -4.47 -2.61 -35.18
C GLN A 8 -3.16 -2.00 -34.67
N LEU A 9 -3.22 -1.26 -33.56
CA LEU A 9 -2.05 -0.60 -33.01
C LEU A 9 -1.00 -1.59 -32.47
N GLU A 10 -1.43 -2.76 -31.99
CA GLU A 10 -0.54 -3.87 -31.61
C GLU A 10 0.30 -4.36 -32.80
N THR A 11 -0.29 -4.40 -33.99
CA THR A 11 0.39 -4.86 -35.22
C THR A 11 1.35 -3.80 -35.75
N GLU A 12 0.98 -2.52 -35.62
CA GLU A 12 1.78 -1.38 -36.08
C GLU A 12 2.83 -0.93 -35.05
N ARG A 13 2.86 -1.55 -33.87
CA ARG A 13 3.67 -1.13 -32.70
C ARG A 13 5.14 -0.92 -33.05
N ASP A 14 5.75 -1.89 -33.72
CA ASP A 14 7.18 -1.89 -34.03
C ASP A 14 7.54 -0.92 -35.17
N ASP A 15 6.55 -0.44 -35.93
CA ASP A 15 6.73 0.51 -37.02
C ASP A 15 6.65 1.97 -36.54
N LEU A 16 6.23 2.21 -35.30
CA LEU A 16 6.13 3.55 -34.73
C LEU A 16 7.52 4.11 -34.41
N PRO A 17 7.75 5.42 -34.63
CA PRO A 17 9.03 6.06 -34.31
C PRO A 17 9.24 6.29 -32.79
N TYR A 18 8.40 5.69 -31.95
CA TYR A 18 8.41 5.80 -30.51
C TYR A 18 7.79 4.55 -29.88
N ASP A 19 8.22 4.23 -28.66
CA ASP A 19 7.67 3.10 -27.91
C ASP A 19 6.28 3.42 -27.37
N ILE A 20 5.40 2.43 -27.44
CA ILE A 20 4.10 2.42 -26.77
C ILE A 20 3.94 1.11 -25.98
N ASP A 21 3.26 1.20 -24.82
CA ASP A 21 2.98 0.08 -23.93
C ASP A 21 1.51 -0.37 -23.95
N GLY A 22 0.66 0.33 -24.71
CA GLY A 22 -0.75 -0.02 -24.90
C GLY A 22 -1.58 1.13 -25.46
N VAL A 23 -2.89 1.07 -25.19
CA VAL A 23 -3.87 2.10 -25.54
C VAL A 23 -4.60 2.57 -24.28
N VAL A 24 -4.84 3.87 -24.16
CA VAL A 24 -5.70 4.40 -23.09
C VAL A 24 -7.12 4.61 -23.63
N PHE A 25 -8.08 3.85 -23.11
CA PHE A 25 -9.49 4.09 -23.39
C PHE A 25 -10.05 5.08 -22.37
N LYS A 26 -10.77 6.09 -22.85
CA LYS A 26 -11.39 7.14 -22.04
C LYS A 26 -12.85 7.27 -22.41
N VAL A 27 -13.71 7.48 -21.41
CA VAL A 27 -15.09 7.93 -21.65
C VAL A 27 -15.03 9.32 -22.28
N ASP A 28 -15.58 9.49 -23.48
CA ASP A 28 -15.43 10.73 -24.25
C ASP A 28 -16.21 11.91 -23.63
N GLY A 29 -17.38 11.64 -23.04
CA GLY A 29 -18.22 12.66 -22.42
C GLY A 29 -17.64 13.21 -21.10
N LEU A 30 -17.31 14.50 -21.06
CA LEU A 30 -16.72 15.16 -19.88
C LEU A 30 -17.63 15.14 -18.65
N GLU A 31 -18.95 15.28 -18.83
CA GLU A 31 -19.92 15.21 -17.74
C GLU A 31 -19.92 13.84 -17.06
N LEU A 32 -19.79 12.76 -17.85
CA LEU A 32 -19.67 11.40 -17.35
C LEU A 32 -18.33 11.18 -16.63
N GLN A 33 -17.23 11.79 -17.12
CA GLN A 33 -15.95 11.74 -16.40
C GLN A 33 -16.06 12.38 -15.00
N ALA A 34 -16.72 13.54 -14.91
CA ALA A 34 -16.96 14.22 -13.65
C ALA A 34 -17.79 13.37 -12.68
N GLN A 35 -18.86 12.73 -13.17
CA GLN A 35 -19.69 11.82 -12.38
C GLN A 35 -18.93 10.56 -11.93
N LEU A 36 -18.10 9.98 -12.79
CA LEU A 36 -17.34 8.77 -12.49
C LEU A 36 -16.24 9.02 -11.45
N GLY A 37 -15.60 10.20 -11.47
CA GLY A 37 -14.62 10.62 -10.47
C GLY A 37 -13.31 9.82 -10.46
N PHE A 38 -12.66 9.77 -9.29
CA PHE A 38 -11.32 9.22 -9.09
C PHE A 38 -11.28 8.26 -7.90
N VAL A 39 -10.40 7.26 -7.96
CA VAL A 39 -9.88 6.55 -6.79
C VAL A 39 -8.54 7.16 -6.37
N SER A 40 -7.97 6.74 -5.25
CA SER A 40 -6.77 7.34 -4.64
C SER A 40 -5.58 7.56 -5.58
N ARG A 41 -5.44 6.77 -6.65
CA ARG A 41 -4.30 6.84 -7.59
C ARG A 41 -4.68 6.90 -9.07
N ALA A 42 -5.97 6.85 -9.43
CA ALA A 42 -6.39 6.75 -10.83
C ALA A 42 -7.83 7.25 -11.09
N PRO A 43 -8.14 7.76 -12.30
CA PRO A 43 -9.52 8.06 -12.70
C PRO A 43 -10.35 6.78 -12.89
N ARG A 44 -11.67 6.86 -12.65
CA ARG A 44 -12.61 5.74 -12.92
C ARG A 44 -13.09 5.68 -14.37
N TRP A 45 -12.89 6.76 -15.12
CA TRP A 45 -13.37 6.95 -16.50
C TRP A 45 -12.32 6.68 -17.57
N ALA A 46 -11.11 6.25 -17.17
CA ALA A 46 -10.06 5.86 -18.10
C ALA A 46 -9.35 4.59 -17.65
N VAL A 47 -8.92 3.79 -18.61
CA VAL A 47 -8.12 2.58 -18.37
C VAL A 47 -6.98 2.51 -19.38
N ALA A 48 -5.77 2.23 -18.89
CA ALA A 48 -4.65 1.84 -19.72
C ALA A 48 -4.76 0.35 -20.05
N TYR A 49 -5.08 0.04 -21.30
CA TYR A 49 -5.17 -1.32 -21.81
C TYR A 49 -3.84 -1.69 -22.49
N LYS A 50 -2.98 -2.35 -21.72
CA LYS A 50 -1.59 -2.64 -22.09
C LYS A 50 -1.49 -3.76 -23.14
N PHE A 51 -0.48 -3.68 -24.00
CA PHE A 51 -0.10 -4.82 -24.85
C PHE A 51 0.35 -6.00 -24.00
N PRO A 52 0.31 -7.23 -24.55
CA PRO A 52 0.99 -8.36 -23.93
C PRO A 52 2.44 -7.96 -23.61
N ALA A 53 2.83 -8.17 -22.34
CA ALA A 53 4.19 -7.89 -21.92
C ALA A 53 5.15 -8.75 -22.76
N GLN A 54 6.27 -8.16 -23.18
CA GLN A 54 7.33 -8.93 -23.84
C GLN A 54 7.82 -10.00 -22.87
N GLU A 55 7.81 -11.25 -23.34
CA GLU A 55 8.26 -12.41 -22.61
C GLU A 55 9.53 -12.93 -23.24
N GLU A 56 10.56 -13.17 -22.43
CA GLU A 56 11.87 -13.61 -22.90
C GLU A 56 12.34 -14.81 -22.11
N LEU A 57 13.15 -15.65 -22.77
CA LEU A 57 13.74 -16.83 -22.15
C LEU A 57 15.09 -16.49 -21.54
N THR A 58 15.32 -16.93 -20.31
CA THR A 58 16.64 -16.89 -19.70
C THR A 58 16.83 -18.04 -18.70
N GLN A 59 18.02 -18.16 -18.12
CA GLN A 59 18.36 -19.18 -17.15
C GLN A 59 18.39 -18.61 -15.72
N VAL A 60 17.88 -19.37 -14.76
CA VAL A 60 18.02 -19.07 -13.32
C VAL A 60 19.41 -19.51 -12.86
N GLU A 61 20.25 -18.57 -12.46
CA GLU A 61 21.61 -18.84 -11.96
C GLU A 61 21.61 -19.13 -10.45
N ALA A 62 20.76 -18.44 -9.70
CA ALA A 62 20.59 -18.65 -8.26
C ALA A 62 19.20 -18.18 -7.82
N ILE A 63 18.75 -18.62 -6.65
CA ILE A 63 17.59 -18.06 -5.96
C ILE A 63 18.07 -17.58 -4.60
N GLU A 64 17.95 -16.28 -4.36
CA GLU A 64 18.34 -15.64 -3.10
C GLU A 64 17.11 -15.19 -2.33
N PHE A 65 17.26 -15.03 -1.01
CA PHE A 65 16.20 -14.56 -0.13
C PHE A 65 16.49 -13.17 0.37
N GLN A 66 15.67 -12.21 -0.04
CA GLN A 66 15.75 -10.83 0.43
C GLN A 66 14.82 -10.62 1.62
N VAL A 67 15.29 -9.88 2.62
CA VAL A 67 14.52 -9.55 3.81
C VAL A 67 14.03 -8.11 3.69
N GLY A 68 12.72 -7.92 3.54
CA GLY A 68 12.10 -6.60 3.45
C GLY A 68 11.88 -5.94 4.82
N ARG A 69 11.37 -4.70 4.80
CA ARG A 69 11.07 -3.89 6.00
C ARG A 69 10.31 -4.62 7.09
N THR A 70 9.23 -5.32 6.71
CA THR A 70 8.34 -6.01 7.66
C THR A 70 8.81 -7.43 7.97
N GLY A 71 10.07 -7.73 7.67
CA GLY A 71 10.68 -9.05 7.82
C GLY A 71 10.35 -10.02 6.69
N ALA A 72 9.51 -9.66 5.72
CA ALA A 72 9.15 -10.52 4.59
C ALA A 72 10.39 -11.10 3.90
N VAL A 73 10.47 -12.44 3.85
CA VAL A 73 11.57 -13.20 3.26
C VAL A 73 11.16 -13.59 1.84
N THR A 74 11.55 -12.76 0.88
CA THR A 74 11.10 -12.84 -0.51
C THR A 74 12.13 -13.59 -1.36
N PRO A 75 11.76 -14.69 -2.04
CA PRO A 75 12.64 -15.35 -3.00
C PRO A 75 12.77 -14.50 -4.27
N VAL A 76 14.02 -14.32 -4.73
CA VAL A 76 14.37 -13.57 -5.93
C VAL A 76 15.27 -14.43 -6.80
N ALA A 77 14.88 -14.63 -8.06
CA ALA A 77 15.70 -15.33 -9.04
C ALA A 77 16.80 -14.38 -9.55
N ARG A 78 18.06 -14.80 -9.41
CA ARG A 78 19.19 -14.26 -10.17
C ARG A 78 19.17 -14.92 -11.54
N LEU A 79 19.16 -14.11 -12.58
CA LEU A 79 18.99 -14.55 -13.95
C LEU A 79 20.24 -14.25 -14.74
N LEU A 80 20.56 -15.13 -15.69
CA LEU A 80 21.47 -14.78 -16.78
C LEU A 80 20.91 -13.51 -17.46
N PRO A 81 21.70 -12.43 -17.63
CA PRO A 81 21.18 -11.16 -18.13
C PRO A 81 20.45 -11.31 -19.47
N VAL A 82 19.21 -10.84 -19.54
CA VAL A 82 18.35 -10.91 -20.72
C VAL A 82 17.68 -9.56 -20.98
N PHE A 83 17.53 -9.16 -22.24
CA PHE A 83 16.90 -7.89 -22.60
C PHE A 83 15.39 -8.08 -22.74
N VAL A 84 14.58 -7.40 -21.92
CA VAL A 84 13.12 -7.53 -21.89
C VAL A 84 12.49 -6.15 -21.85
N GLY A 85 11.69 -5.79 -22.86
CA GLY A 85 10.94 -4.53 -22.85
C GLY A 85 11.83 -3.30 -22.66
N GLY A 86 12.94 -3.21 -23.40
CA GLY A 86 13.82 -2.04 -23.41
C GLY A 86 14.91 -2.00 -22.33
N VAL A 87 14.94 -2.96 -21.39
CA VAL A 87 15.93 -2.99 -20.29
C VAL A 87 16.54 -4.37 -20.12
N THR A 88 17.79 -4.41 -19.66
CA THR A 88 18.44 -5.66 -19.25
C THR A 88 17.94 -6.07 -17.86
N VAL A 89 17.31 -7.24 -17.79
CA VAL A 89 16.84 -7.87 -16.56
C VAL A 89 17.86 -8.93 -16.13
N SER A 90 18.35 -8.82 -14.89
CA SER A 90 19.20 -9.82 -14.23
C SER A 90 18.59 -10.37 -12.95
N ASN A 91 17.43 -9.85 -12.55
CA ASN A 91 16.72 -10.26 -11.34
C ASN A 91 15.22 -10.29 -11.61
N ALA A 92 14.53 -11.31 -11.13
CA ALA A 92 13.08 -11.39 -11.19
C ALA A 92 12.48 -11.88 -9.87
N THR A 93 11.36 -11.30 -9.46
CA THR A 93 10.65 -11.74 -8.26
C THR A 93 10.04 -13.13 -8.47
N LEU A 94 10.09 -13.96 -7.43
CA LEU A 94 9.34 -15.21 -7.32
C LEU A 94 8.14 -15.08 -6.39
N HIS A 95 7.84 -13.86 -5.91
CA HIS A 95 6.75 -13.47 -5.00
C HIS A 95 6.85 -14.09 -3.60
N ASN A 96 6.72 -15.40 -3.47
CA ASN A 96 6.78 -16.15 -2.22
C ASN A 96 7.06 -17.63 -2.49
N MET A 97 7.27 -18.43 -1.43
CA MET A 97 7.60 -19.84 -1.59
C MET A 97 6.47 -20.70 -2.14
N ASP A 98 5.21 -20.30 -1.96
CA ASP A 98 4.09 -21.02 -2.58
C ASP A 98 4.09 -20.84 -4.10
N GLU A 99 4.43 -19.65 -4.59
CA GLU A 99 4.62 -19.41 -6.03
C GLU A 99 5.83 -20.14 -6.59
N VAL A 100 6.94 -20.21 -5.84
CA VAL A 100 8.12 -21.02 -6.21
C VAL A 100 7.72 -22.49 -6.40
N ARG A 101 6.98 -23.06 -5.44
CA ARG A 101 6.51 -24.45 -5.49
C ARG A 101 5.47 -24.67 -6.59
N ARG A 102 4.51 -23.76 -6.74
CA ARG A 102 3.45 -23.84 -7.75
C ARG A 102 4.01 -23.84 -9.17
N LYS A 103 5.03 -23.01 -9.43
CA LYS A 103 5.73 -22.94 -10.71
C LYS A 103 6.87 -23.96 -10.84
N ASP A 104 7.23 -24.62 -9.74
CA ASP A 104 8.39 -25.52 -9.60
C ASP A 104 9.69 -24.90 -10.13
N VAL A 105 9.97 -23.64 -9.76
CA VAL A 105 11.18 -22.93 -10.22
C VAL A 105 12.40 -23.45 -9.47
N ARG A 106 13.44 -23.84 -10.21
CA ARG A 106 14.69 -24.38 -9.67
C ARG A 106 15.90 -23.61 -10.16
N VAL A 107 16.98 -23.66 -9.39
CA VAL A 107 18.28 -23.17 -9.86
C VAL A 107 18.72 -24.02 -11.06
N GLY A 108 19.15 -23.34 -12.12
CA GLY A 108 19.55 -23.93 -13.40
C GLY A 108 18.44 -24.04 -14.44
N ASP A 109 17.16 -23.80 -14.08
CA ASP A 109 16.05 -23.88 -15.02
C ASP A 109 16.10 -22.78 -16.09
N THR A 110 15.61 -23.11 -17.29
CA THR A 110 15.23 -22.10 -18.28
C THR A 110 13.81 -21.62 -17.97
N VAL A 111 13.64 -20.32 -17.82
CA VAL A 111 12.38 -19.68 -17.42
C VAL A 111 11.94 -18.64 -18.43
N ILE A 112 10.63 -18.43 -18.49
CA ILE A 112 10.02 -17.27 -19.16
C ILE A 112 9.95 -16.13 -18.15
N VAL A 113 10.48 -14.98 -18.53
CA VAL A 113 10.52 -13.76 -17.71
C VAL A 113 9.83 -12.63 -18.46
N ARG A 114 9.08 -11.81 -17.73
CA ARG A 114 8.43 -10.62 -18.29
C ARG A 114 8.48 -9.47 -17.31
N ARG A 115 8.17 -8.26 -17.77
CA ARG A 115 8.00 -7.08 -16.91
C ARG A 115 6.53 -6.86 -16.60
N ALA A 116 6.09 -7.22 -15.40
CA ALA A 116 4.74 -6.96 -14.93
C ALA A 116 4.48 -5.45 -14.88
N GLY A 117 3.42 -5.01 -15.58
CA GLY A 117 3.07 -3.59 -15.72
C GLY A 117 4.17 -2.72 -16.35
N ASP A 118 5.11 -3.33 -17.08
CA ASP A 118 6.31 -2.71 -17.66
C ASP A 118 7.29 -2.13 -16.63
N VAL A 119 7.24 -2.60 -15.38
CA VAL A 119 8.14 -2.13 -14.31
C VAL A 119 8.88 -3.27 -13.64
N ILE A 120 8.16 -4.25 -13.09
CA ILE A 120 8.74 -5.24 -12.16
C ILE A 120 8.98 -6.56 -12.92
N PRO A 121 10.22 -7.03 -13.07
CA PRO A 121 10.48 -8.32 -13.68
C PRO A 121 10.00 -9.48 -12.80
N GLU A 122 9.27 -10.43 -13.38
CA GLU A 122 8.78 -11.64 -12.71
C GLU A 122 9.00 -12.89 -13.56
N VAL A 123 9.20 -14.03 -12.90
CA VAL A 123 9.20 -15.33 -13.57
C VAL A 123 7.76 -15.79 -13.82
N VAL A 124 7.41 -16.01 -15.08
CA VAL A 124 6.07 -16.44 -15.51
C VAL A 124 5.91 -17.94 -15.32
N SER A 125 6.82 -18.71 -15.90
CA SER A 125 6.81 -20.18 -15.88
C SER A 125 8.19 -20.77 -16.21
N VAL A 126 8.34 -22.07 -15.97
CA VAL A 126 9.54 -22.85 -16.30
C VAL A 126 9.32 -23.60 -17.61
N ILE A 127 10.34 -23.66 -18.47
CA ILE A 127 10.36 -24.52 -19.65
C ILE A 127 10.87 -25.92 -19.24
N LEU A 128 9.95 -26.79 -18.87
CA LEU A 128 10.26 -28.11 -18.31
C LEU A 128 11.03 -29.00 -19.28
N GLU A 129 10.82 -28.86 -20.60
CA GLU A 129 11.52 -29.61 -21.63
C GLU A 129 13.02 -29.29 -21.70
N LYS A 130 13.42 -28.12 -21.18
CA LYS A 130 14.81 -27.66 -21.12
C LYS A 130 15.44 -27.82 -19.74
N ARG A 131 14.75 -28.46 -18.79
CA ARG A 131 15.25 -28.63 -17.42
C ARG A 131 16.50 -29.52 -17.41
N PRO A 132 17.65 -29.01 -16.94
CA PRO A 132 18.83 -29.84 -16.77
C PRO A 132 18.64 -30.83 -15.61
N ALA A 133 19.23 -32.01 -15.71
CA ALA A 133 19.19 -33.01 -14.63
C ALA A 133 19.89 -32.53 -13.34
N SER A 134 20.73 -31.50 -13.43
CA SER A 134 21.43 -30.88 -12.32
C SER A 134 20.61 -29.76 -11.63
N SER A 135 19.36 -29.53 -12.02
CA SER A 135 18.56 -28.46 -11.40
C SER A 135 18.24 -28.74 -9.94
N GLN A 136 18.27 -27.69 -9.12
CA GLN A 136 18.13 -27.80 -7.66
C GLN A 136 16.91 -27.02 -7.18
N SER A 137 16.01 -27.70 -6.47
CA SER A 137 14.95 -27.03 -5.73
C SER A 137 15.53 -26.20 -4.61
N VAL A 138 14.83 -25.15 -4.23
CA VAL A 138 15.20 -24.28 -3.12
C VAL A 138 14.10 -24.33 -2.08
N ASP A 139 14.51 -24.50 -0.82
CA ASP A 139 13.63 -24.46 0.32
C ASP A 139 13.67 -23.09 0.99
N LEU A 140 12.59 -22.77 1.71
CA LEU A 140 12.58 -21.59 2.57
C LEU A 140 13.67 -21.77 3.64
N PRO A 141 14.52 -20.76 3.89
CA PRO A 141 15.52 -20.88 4.93
C PRO A 141 14.84 -20.87 6.31
N GLU A 142 15.23 -21.79 7.20
CA GLU A 142 14.74 -21.82 8.59
C GLU A 142 15.24 -20.60 9.41
N ARG A 143 16.34 -19.99 8.95
CA ARG A 143 17.03 -18.88 9.59
C ARG A 143 17.18 -17.72 8.63
N CYS A 144 17.02 -16.50 9.14
CA CYS A 144 17.13 -15.28 8.37
C CYS A 144 18.55 -15.17 7.80
N PRO A 145 18.73 -14.99 6.48
CA PRO A 145 20.07 -14.92 5.87
C PRO A 145 20.87 -13.67 6.28
N VAL A 146 20.24 -12.74 7.01
CA VAL A 146 20.85 -11.48 7.44
C VAL A 146 21.19 -11.47 8.92
N CYS A 147 20.30 -11.97 9.79
CA CYS A 147 20.43 -11.85 11.25
C CYS A 147 20.31 -13.18 12.01
N ASP A 148 20.19 -14.30 11.30
CA ASP A 148 20.10 -15.66 11.87
C ASP A 148 18.89 -15.90 12.81
N SER A 149 17.98 -14.93 12.91
CA SER A 149 16.70 -15.10 13.62
C SER A 149 15.81 -16.10 12.88
N GLU A 150 14.89 -16.73 13.61
CA GLU A 150 13.97 -17.71 13.04
C GLU A 150 13.11 -17.10 11.92
N VAL A 151 12.89 -17.87 10.86
CA VAL A 151 11.96 -17.51 9.79
C VAL A 151 10.63 -18.22 10.05
N ILE A 152 9.58 -17.44 10.27
CA ILE A 152 8.25 -17.93 10.65
C ILE A 152 7.23 -17.62 9.56
N ILE A 153 6.27 -18.52 9.38
CA ILE A 153 5.05 -18.27 8.60
C ILE A 153 3.90 -18.21 9.60
N ALA A 154 3.27 -17.04 9.75
CA ALA A 154 2.13 -16.88 10.64
C ALA A 154 0.92 -17.67 10.12
N GLU A 155 0.07 -18.13 11.05
CA GLU A 155 -1.13 -18.89 10.70
C GLU A 155 -2.03 -18.09 9.75
N GLY A 156 -2.40 -18.69 8.61
CA GLY A 156 -3.23 -18.05 7.59
C GLY A 156 -2.47 -17.13 6.62
N GLU A 157 -1.15 -17.02 6.71
CA GLU A 157 -0.33 -16.21 5.82
C GLU A 157 0.53 -17.04 4.86
N ALA A 158 0.70 -16.58 3.62
CA ALA A 158 1.61 -17.20 2.64
C ALA A 158 3.06 -16.68 2.73
N VAL A 159 3.26 -15.51 3.37
CA VAL A 159 4.56 -14.82 3.38
C VAL A 159 5.34 -15.22 4.63
N ALA A 160 6.50 -15.82 4.42
CA ALA A 160 7.48 -16.08 5.46
C ALA A 160 8.16 -14.79 5.93
N ARG A 161 8.45 -14.68 7.23
CA ARG A 161 9.05 -13.48 7.83
C ARG A 161 10.16 -13.81 8.82
N CYS A 162 11.20 -12.98 8.80
CA CYS A 162 12.21 -12.92 9.83
C CYS A 162 11.59 -12.41 11.14
N SER A 163 11.70 -13.20 12.21
CA SER A 163 11.23 -12.83 13.55
C SER A 163 12.13 -11.82 14.27
N GLY A 164 13.30 -11.51 13.70
CA GLY A 164 14.30 -10.63 14.29
C GLY A 164 13.88 -9.19 14.48
N GLY A 165 12.79 -8.72 13.85
CA GLY A 165 12.29 -7.35 14.00
C GLY A 165 13.40 -6.31 13.93
N LEU A 166 13.52 -5.50 14.98
CA LEU A 166 14.52 -4.43 15.13
C LEU A 166 15.96 -4.92 15.28
N PHE A 167 16.16 -6.16 15.73
CA PHE A 167 17.49 -6.76 15.77
C PHE A 167 18.01 -7.06 14.35
N CYS A 168 17.12 -7.25 13.37
CA CYS A 168 17.53 -7.52 12.00
C CYS A 168 18.01 -6.23 11.29
N PRO A 169 19.29 -6.13 10.87
CA PRO A 169 19.79 -4.93 10.22
C PRO A 169 19.13 -4.69 8.84
N ALA A 170 18.66 -5.73 8.14
CA ALA A 170 17.88 -5.54 6.91
C ALA A 170 16.53 -4.86 7.20
N GLN A 171 15.83 -5.27 8.28
CA GLN A 171 14.58 -4.61 8.66
C GLN A 171 14.83 -3.17 9.08
N ARG A 172 15.90 -2.89 9.85
CA ARG A 172 16.31 -1.52 10.22
C ARG A 172 16.60 -0.65 8.99
N LYS A 173 17.46 -1.13 8.08
CA LYS A 173 17.80 -0.42 6.82
C LYS A 173 16.54 -0.08 6.03
N GLU A 174 15.66 -1.06 5.81
CA GLU A 174 14.43 -0.86 5.04
C GLU A 174 13.38 0.00 5.79
N ALA A 175 13.36 -0.02 7.12
CA ALA A 175 12.53 0.87 7.93
C ALA A 175 12.99 2.33 7.82
N ILE A 176 14.29 2.58 7.91
CA ILE A 176 14.88 3.91 7.75
C ILE A 176 14.67 4.44 6.32
N LYS A 177 14.89 3.61 5.29
CA LYS A 177 14.61 3.97 3.89
C LYS A 177 13.14 4.34 3.69
N HIS A 178 12.22 3.55 4.27
CA HIS A 178 10.80 3.83 4.18
C HIS A 178 10.42 5.14 4.89
N PHE A 179 10.93 5.36 6.11
CA PHE A 179 10.72 6.58 6.87
C PHE A 179 11.19 7.82 6.09
N ALA A 180 12.35 7.74 5.44
CA ALA A 180 12.91 8.80 4.62
C ALA A 180 12.24 8.98 3.24
N SER A 181 11.42 8.01 2.81
CA SER A 181 10.85 8.02 1.46
C SER A 181 9.98 9.25 1.19
N ARG A 182 9.84 9.60 -0.09
CA ARG A 182 9.08 10.77 -0.58
C ARG A 182 7.64 10.87 -0.06
N LYS A 183 7.00 9.73 0.23
CA LYS A 183 5.63 9.68 0.75
C LYS A 183 5.54 9.72 2.27
N ALA A 184 6.65 9.48 2.96
CA ALA A 184 6.78 9.51 4.41
C ALA A 184 7.36 10.85 4.87
N MET A 185 8.62 10.91 5.30
CA MET A 185 9.22 12.15 5.79
C MET A 185 9.95 12.97 4.71
N ASP A 186 10.10 12.43 3.50
CA ASP A 186 10.72 13.12 2.33
C ASP A 186 12.10 13.71 2.65
N ILE A 187 12.99 12.86 3.16
CA ILE A 187 14.35 13.24 3.54
C ILE A 187 15.24 13.10 2.30
N GLU A 188 15.31 14.16 1.52
CA GLU A 188 16.18 14.23 0.34
C GLU A 188 17.66 14.02 0.74
N GLY A 189 18.38 13.22 -0.05
CA GLY A 189 19.79 12.91 0.19
C GLY A 189 20.05 11.68 1.05
N LEU A 190 19.05 11.14 1.75
CA LEU A 190 19.16 9.87 2.48
C LEU A 190 18.88 8.66 1.56
N GLY A 191 19.81 8.39 0.64
CA GLY A 191 19.71 7.26 -0.30
C GLY A 191 20.17 5.92 0.28
N ASP A 192 19.89 4.83 -0.45
CA ASP A 192 20.12 3.45 0.01
C ASP A 192 21.52 3.19 0.55
N LYS A 193 22.55 3.63 -0.19
CA LYS A 193 23.96 3.45 0.21
C LYS A 193 24.33 4.18 1.49
N LEU A 194 23.69 5.33 1.75
CA LEU A 194 23.97 6.10 2.94
C LEU A 194 23.28 5.47 4.15
N VAL A 195 22.03 5.00 3.99
CA VAL A 195 21.35 4.23 5.04
C VAL A 195 22.12 2.94 5.36
N GLU A 196 22.63 2.25 4.35
CA GLU A 196 23.48 1.07 4.54
C GLU A 196 24.70 1.38 5.39
N GLN A 197 25.45 2.43 5.05
CA GLN A 197 26.61 2.88 5.85
C GLN A 197 26.24 3.25 7.28
N LEU A 198 25.17 4.03 7.47
CA LEU A 198 24.74 4.49 8.80
C LEU A 198 24.36 3.32 9.72
N VAL A 199 23.67 2.31 9.18
CA VAL A 199 23.27 1.12 9.95
C VAL A 199 24.46 0.17 10.17
N GLU A 200 25.34 -0.01 9.19
CA GLU A 200 26.53 -0.87 9.30
C GLU A 200 27.57 -0.32 10.29
N LEU A 201 27.68 1.00 10.38
CA LEU A 201 28.53 1.68 11.35
C LEU A 201 27.84 1.88 12.71
N GLU A 202 26.65 1.32 12.90
CA GLU A 202 25.84 1.42 14.14
C GLU A 202 25.60 2.88 14.57
N MET A 203 25.56 3.80 13.60
CA MET A 203 25.30 5.22 13.86
C MET A 203 23.81 5.54 13.97
N VAL A 204 22.96 4.67 13.42
CA VAL A 204 21.50 4.81 13.38
C VAL A 204 20.89 3.43 13.58
N GLU A 205 20.13 3.26 14.66
CA GLU A 205 19.35 2.06 14.95
C GLU A 205 17.86 2.28 14.69
N THR A 206 17.38 3.48 15.00
CA THR A 206 15.99 3.90 14.85
C THR A 206 15.89 5.15 13.97
N PRO A 207 14.70 5.48 13.44
CA PRO A 207 14.50 6.74 12.73
C PRO A 207 14.80 7.98 13.57
N ALA A 208 14.70 7.91 14.91
CA ALA A 208 14.98 9.04 15.79
C ALA A 208 16.46 9.45 15.76
N ASP A 209 17.37 8.47 15.66
CA ASP A 209 18.82 8.70 15.67
C ASP A 209 19.27 9.59 14.50
N LEU A 210 18.55 9.56 13.38
CA LEU A 210 18.80 10.42 12.22
C LEU A 210 18.86 11.91 12.61
N TYR A 211 18.02 12.33 13.55
CA TYR A 211 17.91 13.72 13.98
C TYR A 211 18.97 14.13 15.01
N SER A 212 19.82 13.19 15.44
CA SER A 212 20.96 13.43 16.33
C SER A 212 22.31 13.47 15.59
N LEU A 213 22.33 13.14 14.29
CA LEU A 213 23.55 13.13 13.48
C LEU A 213 24.18 14.52 13.37
N SER A 214 25.50 14.58 13.49
CA SER A 214 26.30 15.80 13.34
C SER A 214 26.97 15.90 11.97
N LEU A 215 27.39 17.12 11.61
CA LEU A 215 28.11 17.39 10.36
C LEU A 215 29.44 16.61 10.29
N GLN A 216 30.14 16.51 11.41
CA GLN A 216 31.42 15.81 11.52
C GLN A 216 31.25 14.31 11.32
N GLN A 217 30.20 13.72 11.90
CA GLN A 217 29.87 12.30 11.71
C GLN A 217 29.55 12.00 10.25
N LEU A 218 28.70 12.81 9.62
CA LEU A 218 28.28 12.60 8.24
C LEU A 218 29.40 12.85 7.22
N SER A 219 30.21 13.89 7.41
CA SER A 219 31.33 14.21 6.50
C SER A 219 32.49 13.21 6.59
N GLY A 220 32.53 12.35 7.61
CA GLY A 220 33.48 11.26 7.73
C GLY A 220 33.13 10.01 6.91
N LEU A 221 31.91 9.95 6.34
CA LEU A 221 31.43 8.78 5.60
C LEU A 221 31.94 8.73 4.17
N GLU A 222 31.99 7.53 3.58
CA GLU A 222 32.44 7.36 2.21
C GLU A 222 31.47 8.08 1.26
N ARG A 223 32.03 8.91 0.35
CA ARG A 223 31.28 9.72 -0.62
C ARG A 223 30.41 10.81 0.01
N MET A 224 30.65 11.17 1.26
CA MET A 224 30.01 12.31 1.92
C MET A 224 31.03 13.44 2.13
N ALA A 225 30.91 14.51 1.36
CA ALA A 225 31.63 15.75 1.62
C ALA A 225 30.84 16.64 2.60
N GLU A 226 31.50 17.64 3.17
CA GLU A 226 30.88 18.61 4.09
C GLU A 226 29.60 19.23 3.51
N LYS A 227 29.60 19.57 2.21
CA LYS A 227 28.41 20.11 1.53
C LYS A 227 27.25 19.12 1.45
N SER A 228 27.49 17.86 1.10
CA SER A 228 26.42 16.85 1.04
C SER A 228 25.92 16.46 2.43
N ALA A 229 26.82 16.45 3.42
CA ALA A 229 26.46 16.27 4.82
C ALA A 229 25.57 17.41 5.32
N GLN A 230 25.92 18.67 5.04
CA GLN A 230 25.09 19.82 5.39
C GLN A 230 23.72 19.77 4.70
N ASN A 231 23.68 19.44 3.40
CA ASN A 231 22.41 19.30 2.68
C ASN A 231 21.48 18.25 3.32
N LEU A 232 22.04 17.12 3.81
CA LEU A 232 21.26 16.11 4.50
C LEU A 232 20.75 16.62 5.86
N LEU A 233 21.59 17.32 6.63
CA LEU A 233 21.16 17.93 7.90
C LEU A 233 20.04 18.96 7.68
N ASP A 234 20.14 19.75 6.62
CA ASP A 234 19.09 20.71 6.24
C ASP A 234 17.81 19.99 5.84
N ALA A 235 17.91 18.89 5.09
CA ALA A 235 16.76 18.05 4.72
C ALA A 235 16.11 17.40 5.94
N LEU A 236 16.90 16.90 6.89
CA LEU A 236 16.42 16.39 8.18
C LEU A 236 15.69 17.48 8.97
N ALA A 237 16.30 18.66 9.11
CA ALA A 237 15.67 19.79 9.79
C ALA A 237 14.34 20.20 9.14
N LYS A 238 14.28 20.23 7.80
CA LYS A 238 13.06 20.49 7.03
C LYS A 238 11.99 19.42 7.26
N SER A 239 12.38 18.14 7.29
CA SER A 239 11.46 17.01 7.44
C SER A 239 10.70 17.00 8.77
N LYS A 240 11.21 17.71 9.78
CA LYS A 240 10.53 17.88 11.07
C LYS A 240 9.14 18.50 10.93
N GLN A 241 8.96 19.34 9.91
CA GLN A 241 7.66 19.90 9.55
C GLN A 241 6.95 18.94 8.59
N THR A 242 5.98 18.19 9.11
CA THR A 242 5.28 17.15 8.33
C THR A 242 3.76 17.23 8.52
N SER A 243 3.04 16.18 8.13
CA SER A 243 1.63 15.98 8.43
C SER A 243 1.41 14.66 9.16
N LEU A 244 0.36 14.56 9.99
CA LEU A 244 0.08 13.37 10.80
C LEU A 244 0.00 12.09 9.94
N ASN A 245 -0.64 12.14 8.76
CA ASN A 245 -0.75 11.00 7.86
C ASN A 245 0.61 10.54 7.31
N ARG A 246 1.54 11.48 7.06
CA ARG A 246 2.88 11.17 6.55
C ARG A 246 3.76 10.59 7.64
N PHE A 247 3.65 11.13 8.86
CA PHE A 247 4.30 10.58 10.04
C PHE A 247 3.85 9.14 10.30
N LEU A 248 2.53 8.90 10.39
CA LEU A 248 1.95 7.55 10.57
C LEU A 248 2.38 6.57 9.47
N TYR A 249 2.37 7.03 8.21
CA TYR A 249 2.87 6.22 7.11
C TYR A 249 4.35 5.90 7.30
N GLY A 250 5.18 6.87 7.68
CA GLY A 250 6.62 6.72 7.93
C GLY A 250 6.98 5.75 9.05
N LEU A 251 6.14 5.61 10.07
CA LEU A 251 6.32 4.61 11.15
C LEU A 251 6.30 3.16 10.62
N GLY A 252 5.76 2.93 9.41
CA GLY A 252 5.83 1.63 8.76
C GLY A 252 4.98 0.54 9.41
N ILE A 253 3.90 0.92 10.10
CA ILE A 253 2.94 0.00 10.72
C ILE A 253 2.41 -0.99 9.66
N ARG A 254 2.37 -2.27 10.02
CA ARG A 254 2.00 -3.35 9.10
C ARG A 254 0.57 -3.15 8.56
N GLU A 255 0.40 -3.35 7.25
CA GLU A 255 -0.84 -3.08 6.47
C GLU A 255 -1.31 -1.61 6.43
N VAL A 256 -0.62 -0.69 7.10
CA VAL A 256 -0.97 0.74 7.07
C VAL A 256 -0.27 1.40 5.88
N GLY A 257 -0.97 1.44 4.75
CA GLY A 257 -0.54 2.18 3.56
C GLY A 257 -0.83 3.68 3.66
N GLU A 258 -0.43 4.43 2.63
CA GLU A 258 -0.63 5.89 2.52
C GLU A 258 -2.09 6.31 2.71
N ALA A 259 -3.03 5.61 2.05
CA ALA A 259 -4.46 5.89 2.15
C ALA A 259 -5.00 5.57 3.56
N THR A 260 -4.60 4.43 4.13
CA THR A 260 -4.99 4.05 5.50
C THR A 260 -4.48 5.05 6.53
N ALA A 261 -3.23 5.50 6.41
CA ALA A 261 -2.65 6.51 7.28
C ALA A 261 -3.39 7.85 7.18
N GLN A 262 -3.83 8.22 5.98
CA GLN A 262 -4.67 9.40 5.76
C GLN A 262 -6.04 9.26 6.42
N SER A 263 -6.73 8.13 6.23
CA SER A 263 -8.03 7.86 6.86
C SER A 263 -7.93 7.88 8.39
N LEU A 264 -6.88 7.29 8.96
CA LEU A 264 -6.62 7.32 10.40
C LEU A 264 -6.41 8.75 10.91
N ALA A 265 -5.58 9.54 10.23
CA ALA A 265 -5.35 10.93 10.60
C ALA A 265 -6.64 11.77 10.55
N GLN A 266 -7.49 11.55 9.55
CA GLN A 266 -8.77 12.27 9.41
C GLN A 266 -9.83 11.83 10.42
N GLN A 267 -9.86 10.55 10.78
CA GLN A 267 -10.83 9.99 11.73
C GLN A 267 -10.50 10.38 13.18
N PHE A 268 -9.23 10.27 13.57
CA PHE A 268 -8.78 10.42 14.96
C PHE A 268 -8.18 11.79 15.27
N LEU A 269 -7.80 12.57 14.24
CA LEU A 269 -7.29 13.95 14.29
C LEU A 269 -5.94 14.15 14.99
N THR A 270 -5.62 13.33 15.99
CA THR A 270 -4.39 13.42 16.79
C THR A 270 -3.71 12.06 16.86
N LEU A 271 -2.38 12.06 17.00
CA LEU A 271 -1.62 10.83 17.23
C LEU A 271 -2.09 10.12 18.50
N LYS A 272 -2.32 10.87 19.58
CA LYS A 272 -2.73 10.31 20.87
C LYS A 272 -4.05 9.54 20.79
N ALA A 273 -5.02 10.07 20.05
CA ALA A 273 -6.30 9.39 19.84
C ALA A 273 -6.14 8.07 19.06
N ILE A 274 -5.15 7.96 18.18
CA ILE A 274 -4.84 6.72 17.44
C ILE A 274 -4.13 5.72 18.36
N GLU A 275 -3.17 6.17 19.17
CA GLU A 275 -2.44 5.34 20.13
C GLU A 275 -3.35 4.67 21.16
N ASP A 276 -4.38 5.40 21.60
CA ASP A 276 -5.32 4.95 22.63
C ASP A 276 -6.55 4.22 22.04
N ALA A 277 -6.69 4.16 20.71
CA ALA A 277 -7.82 3.52 20.06
C ALA A 277 -7.84 2.00 20.27
N ASP A 278 -9.04 1.45 20.49
CA ASP A 278 -9.25 0.00 20.49
C ASP A 278 -9.53 -0.53 19.08
N GLU A 279 -9.48 -1.86 18.92
CA GLU A 279 -9.70 -2.50 17.62
C GLU A 279 -11.09 -2.19 17.03
N ALA A 280 -12.10 -2.00 17.87
CA ALA A 280 -13.46 -1.69 17.45
C ALA A 280 -13.55 -0.29 16.84
N SER A 281 -12.93 0.71 17.49
CA SER A 281 -12.90 2.09 17.02
C SER A 281 -12.08 2.22 15.73
N LEU A 282 -10.95 1.50 15.64
CA LEU A 282 -10.13 1.48 14.43
C LEU A 282 -10.90 0.92 13.24
N GLN A 283 -11.70 -0.13 13.43
CA GLN A 283 -12.55 -0.72 12.38
C GLN A 283 -13.69 0.20 11.90
N GLU A 284 -13.99 1.30 12.60
CA GLU A 284 -14.89 2.32 12.09
C GLU A 284 -14.25 3.19 11.00
N THR A 285 -12.91 3.16 10.89
CA THR A 285 -12.17 3.90 9.87
C THR A 285 -12.36 3.23 8.50
N PRO A 286 -12.65 3.99 7.44
CA PRO A 286 -12.69 3.46 6.08
C PRO A 286 -11.41 2.70 5.74
N ASP A 287 -11.56 1.54 5.10
CA ASP A 287 -10.48 0.64 4.67
C ASP A 287 -9.67 -0.02 5.81
N VAL A 288 -10.14 0.05 7.07
CA VAL A 288 -9.53 -0.67 8.21
C VAL A 288 -10.36 -1.89 8.59
N GLY A 289 -9.85 -3.07 8.24
CA GLY A 289 -10.41 -4.36 8.67
C GLY A 289 -9.81 -4.85 10.01
N PRO A 290 -10.28 -6.01 10.52
CA PRO A 290 -9.83 -6.56 11.80
C PRO A 290 -8.32 -6.86 11.84
N ILE A 291 -7.73 -7.30 10.71
CA ILE A 291 -6.29 -7.58 10.60
C ILE A 291 -5.47 -6.29 10.78
N VAL A 292 -5.84 -5.22 10.08
CA VAL A 292 -5.16 -3.92 10.16
C VAL A 292 -5.32 -3.32 11.55
N ALA A 293 -6.53 -3.38 12.11
CA ALA A 293 -6.81 -2.90 13.46
C ALA A 293 -5.94 -3.61 14.52
N ALA A 294 -5.84 -4.94 14.45
CA ALA A 294 -4.98 -5.73 15.34
C ALA A 294 -3.50 -5.35 15.20
N HIS A 295 -3.01 -5.10 13.97
CA HIS A 295 -1.63 -4.65 13.76
C HIS A 295 -1.36 -3.26 14.33
N ILE A 296 -2.30 -2.31 14.18
CA ILE A 296 -2.18 -0.97 14.75
C ILE A 296 -2.13 -1.04 16.28
N VAL A 297 -3.07 -1.76 16.91
CA VAL A 297 -3.10 -1.93 18.37
C VAL A 297 -1.84 -2.63 18.86
N SER A 298 -1.41 -3.71 18.20
CA SER A 298 -0.19 -4.42 18.55
C SER A 298 1.04 -3.52 18.45
N PHE A 299 1.14 -2.68 17.42
CA PHE A 299 2.25 -1.75 17.22
C PHE A 299 2.34 -0.77 18.39
N PHE A 300 1.22 -0.10 18.72
CA PHE A 300 1.19 0.86 19.82
C PHE A 300 1.22 0.22 21.20
N ARG A 301 1.05 -1.10 21.36
CA ARG A 301 1.23 -1.79 22.67
C ARG A 301 2.70 -2.10 22.99
N GLN A 302 3.57 -2.08 22.00
CA GLN A 302 5.00 -2.35 22.20
C GLN A 302 5.68 -1.09 22.74
N SER A 303 6.32 -1.18 23.92
CA SER A 303 6.95 -0.03 24.59
C SER A 303 8.00 0.64 23.71
N HIS A 304 8.84 -0.14 23.05
CA HIS A 304 9.89 0.38 22.17
C HIS A 304 9.35 1.25 21.03
N ASN A 305 8.20 0.90 20.42
CA ASN A 305 7.63 1.74 19.36
C ASN A 305 7.18 3.10 19.91
N ARG A 306 6.67 3.13 21.16
CA ARG A 306 6.31 4.39 21.84
C ARG A 306 7.56 5.21 22.17
N GLU A 307 8.62 4.56 22.65
CA GLU A 307 9.90 5.22 22.93
C GLU A 307 10.45 5.91 21.68
N VAL A 308 10.48 5.23 20.53
CA VAL A 308 10.91 5.82 19.25
C VAL A 308 10.02 6.99 18.83
N ILE A 309 8.69 6.87 19.00
CA ILE A 309 7.76 7.97 18.70
C ILE A 309 8.05 9.17 19.60
N ASP A 310 8.24 8.95 20.90
CA ASP A 310 8.52 10.02 21.86
C ASP A 310 9.85 10.70 21.53
N GLU A 311 10.89 9.94 21.16
CA GLU A 311 12.18 10.49 20.72
C GLU A 311 12.06 11.31 19.43
N LEU A 312 11.26 10.85 18.46
CA LEU A 312 10.95 11.59 17.24
C LEU A 312 10.24 12.92 17.53
N LEU A 313 9.27 12.92 18.45
CA LEU A 313 8.58 14.12 18.90
C LEU A 313 9.53 15.06 19.65
N GLN A 314 10.39 14.53 20.52
CA GLN A 314 11.41 15.30 21.24
C GLN A 314 12.49 15.89 20.32
N ALA A 315 12.79 15.23 19.20
CA ALA A 315 13.65 15.75 18.15
C ALA A 315 13.03 16.96 17.42
N GLY A 316 11.76 17.28 17.68
CA GLY A 316 11.06 18.45 17.17
C GLY A 316 10.24 18.18 15.92
N ILE A 317 9.89 16.91 15.65
CA ILE A 317 8.91 16.61 14.60
C ILE A 317 7.54 17.13 15.05
N GLU A 318 6.90 17.90 14.18
CA GLU A 318 5.59 18.46 14.41
C GLU A 318 4.76 18.51 13.11
N TRP A 319 3.46 18.68 13.30
CA TRP A 319 2.49 18.85 12.23
C TRP A 319 1.37 19.77 12.71
N PRO A 320 0.70 20.49 11.81
CA PRO A 320 -0.47 21.27 12.17
C PRO A 320 -1.59 20.37 12.68
N GLU A 321 -2.46 20.91 13.53
CA GLU A 321 -3.68 20.22 13.94
C GLU A 321 -4.49 19.80 12.70
N VAL A 322 -4.91 18.54 12.68
CA VAL A 322 -5.75 18.04 11.59
C VAL A 322 -7.13 18.63 11.77
N ALA A 323 -7.48 19.57 10.90
CA ALA A 323 -8.82 20.12 10.88
C ALA A 323 -9.83 18.99 10.62
N ARG A 324 -10.82 18.88 11.50
CA ARG A 324 -11.97 18.04 11.22
C ARG A 324 -12.64 18.63 9.98
N VAL A 325 -12.71 17.84 8.90
CA VAL A 325 -13.56 18.21 7.77
C VAL A 325 -14.99 18.11 8.29
N GLU A 326 -15.53 19.22 8.76
CA GLU A 326 -16.96 19.37 8.95
C GLU A 326 -17.58 19.27 7.55
N THR A 327 -18.03 18.06 7.20
CA THR A 327 -19.11 17.95 6.24
C THR A 327 -20.22 18.81 6.80
N ALA A 328 -20.65 19.83 6.04
CA ALA A 328 -21.74 20.71 6.42
C ALA A 328 -22.85 19.86 7.04
N ALA A 329 -23.33 20.27 8.23
CA ALA A 329 -24.21 19.46 9.05
C ALA A 329 -25.45 19.05 8.25
N SER A 330 -25.40 17.85 7.68
CA SER A 330 -26.52 17.29 6.96
C SER A 330 -27.41 16.57 7.96
N SER A 331 -28.69 16.42 7.60
CA SER A 331 -29.62 15.58 8.36
C SER A 331 -29.17 14.12 8.52
N LEU A 332 -28.13 13.71 7.78
CA LEU A 332 -27.58 12.35 7.70
C LEU A 332 -26.26 12.19 8.47
N THR A 333 -25.66 13.26 9.00
CA THR A 333 -24.39 13.16 9.72
C THR A 333 -24.50 12.24 10.95
N GLY A 334 -23.65 11.22 11.01
CA GLY A 334 -23.61 10.23 12.09
C GLY A 334 -24.71 9.16 12.04
N LYS A 335 -25.60 9.19 11.04
CA LYS A 335 -26.72 8.26 10.90
C LYS A 335 -26.27 6.96 10.21
N THR A 336 -26.76 5.82 10.68
CA THR A 336 -26.46 4.52 10.08
C THR A 336 -27.51 4.17 9.02
N VAL A 337 -27.09 4.07 7.76
CA VAL A 337 -27.97 3.78 6.62
C VAL A 337 -27.65 2.41 6.03
N VAL A 338 -28.69 1.62 5.76
CA VAL A 338 -28.58 0.36 5.01
C VAL A 338 -29.25 0.54 3.66
N ILE A 339 -28.62 0.04 2.60
CA ILE A 339 -29.18 0.11 1.24
C ILE A 339 -29.65 -1.28 0.80
N THR A 340 -30.86 -1.39 0.27
CA THR A 340 -31.44 -2.66 -0.22
C THR A 340 -32.36 -2.44 -1.43
N GLY A 341 -32.58 -3.48 -2.24
CA GLY A 341 -33.40 -3.42 -3.46
C GLY A 341 -32.65 -2.91 -4.69
N THR A 342 -33.37 -2.85 -5.81
CA THR A 342 -32.94 -2.28 -7.09
C THR A 342 -33.27 -0.78 -7.10
N LEU A 343 -32.25 0.06 -7.28
CA LEU A 343 -32.36 1.51 -7.26
C LEU A 343 -32.15 2.10 -8.65
N SER A 344 -32.56 3.34 -8.88
CA SER A 344 -32.39 4.02 -10.18
C SER A 344 -30.93 4.27 -10.57
N ARG A 345 -30.04 4.41 -9.58
CA ARG A 345 -28.58 4.53 -9.77
C ARG A 345 -27.81 3.34 -9.18
N PRO A 346 -26.55 3.11 -9.59
CA PRO A 346 -25.70 2.09 -8.98
C PRO A 346 -25.63 2.26 -7.47
N ARG A 347 -25.74 1.16 -6.72
CA ARG A 347 -25.73 1.17 -5.25
C ARG A 347 -24.52 1.88 -4.64
N ASP A 348 -23.36 1.78 -5.29
CA ASP A 348 -22.15 2.46 -4.86
C ASP A 348 -22.25 3.98 -4.97
N GLU A 349 -23.05 4.53 -5.88
CA GLU A 349 -23.28 5.97 -6.00
C GLU A 349 -24.05 6.49 -4.78
N TYR A 350 -25.14 5.84 -4.40
CA TYR A 350 -25.86 6.17 -3.16
C TYR A 350 -24.98 6.02 -1.93
N LYS A 351 -24.11 5.00 -1.90
CA LYS A 351 -23.15 4.83 -0.81
C LYS A 351 -22.20 6.03 -0.73
N GLN A 352 -21.68 6.51 -1.85
CA GLN A 352 -20.81 7.70 -1.88
C GLN A 352 -21.56 8.97 -1.49
N ILE A 353 -22.79 9.17 -1.96
CA ILE A 353 -23.63 10.32 -1.58
C ILE A 353 -23.88 10.33 -0.07
N LEU A 354 -24.26 9.20 0.50
CA LEU A 354 -24.50 9.05 1.94
C LEU A 354 -23.21 9.29 2.77
N LEU A 355 -22.08 8.73 2.32
CA LEU A 355 -20.79 8.94 2.99
C LEU A 355 -20.32 10.40 2.91
N ALA A 356 -20.52 11.05 1.75
CA ALA A 356 -20.19 12.47 1.55
C ALA A 356 -21.02 13.40 2.45
N GLN A 357 -22.21 12.95 2.85
CA GLN A 357 -23.11 13.64 3.78
C GLN A 357 -22.87 13.22 5.24
N GLY A 358 -21.84 12.42 5.53
CA GLY A 358 -21.46 12.03 6.88
C GLY A 358 -22.26 10.87 7.48
N ALA A 359 -23.05 10.13 6.69
CA ALA A 359 -23.73 8.91 7.14
C ALA A 359 -22.80 7.69 7.12
N LYS A 360 -23.04 6.74 8.03
CA LYS A 360 -22.37 5.42 8.08
C LYS A 360 -23.18 4.40 7.26
N VAL A 361 -22.62 3.85 6.18
CA VAL A 361 -23.34 2.86 5.35
C VAL A 361 -22.96 1.42 5.73
N THR A 362 -23.94 0.61 6.12
CA THR A 362 -23.73 -0.78 6.57
C THR A 362 -24.47 -1.82 5.70
N GLY A 363 -24.02 -3.08 5.75
CA GLY A 363 -24.56 -4.17 4.90
C GLY A 363 -25.81 -4.87 5.47
N SER A 364 -26.07 -4.72 6.76
CA SER A 364 -27.10 -5.46 7.51
C SER A 364 -27.95 -4.55 8.38
N VAL A 365 -29.27 -4.77 8.38
CA VAL A 365 -30.20 -4.07 9.28
C VAL A 365 -30.04 -4.59 10.71
N SER A 366 -29.84 -3.67 11.66
CA SER A 366 -29.75 -3.91 13.09
C SER A 366 -30.62 -2.89 13.86
N SER A 367 -30.74 -3.03 15.18
CA SER A 367 -31.40 -2.03 16.03
C SER A 367 -30.69 -0.67 16.08
N LYS A 368 -29.43 -0.61 15.61
CA LYS A 368 -28.63 0.62 15.49
C LYS A 368 -28.78 1.30 14.12
N THR A 369 -29.56 0.73 13.21
CA THR A 369 -29.79 1.30 11.88
C THR A 369 -30.82 2.42 11.99
N ASP A 370 -30.47 3.63 11.57
CA ASP A 370 -31.38 4.79 11.56
C ASP A 370 -32.31 4.76 10.34
N TYR A 371 -31.74 4.47 9.15
CA TYR A 371 -32.47 4.48 7.88
C TYR A 371 -32.23 3.23 7.04
N LEU A 372 -33.27 2.75 6.36
CA LEU A 372 -33.17 1.79 5.27
C LEU A 372 -33.57 2.46 3.96
N LEU A 373 -32.62 2.66 3.05
CA LEU A 373 -32.92 3.05 1.66
C LEU A 373 -33.41 1.80 0.91
N ALA A 374 -34.68 1.79 0.54
CA ALA A 374 -35.35 0.65 -0.09
C ALA A 374 -35.76 0.96 -1.53
N GLY A 375 -35.13 0.28 -2.50
CA GLY A 375 -35.55 0.28 -3.90
C GLY A 375 -36.57 -0.81 -4.23
N GLU A 376 -36.83 -1.02 -5.51
CA GLU A 376 -37.71 -2.09 -5.98
C GLU A 376 -37.19 -3.47 -5.51
N ALA A 377 -38.10 -4.39 -5.14
CA ALA A 377 -37.75 -5.72 -4.65
C ALA A 377 -36.81 -5.76 -3.40
N ALA A 378 -36.95 -4.80 -2.47
CA ALA A 378 -36.17 -4.68 -1.23
C ALA A 378 -36.17 -5.93 -0.30
N GLY A 379 -37.10 -6.88 -0.48
CA GLY A 379 -37.04 -8.24 0.04
C GLY A 379 -36.95 -8.36 1.57
N SER A 380 -36.17 -9.34 2.04
CA SER A 380 -36.09 -9.73 3.47
C SER A 380 -35.51 -8.66 4.41
N LYS A 381 -34.78 -7.68 3.89
CA LYS A 381 -34.24 -6.55 4.67
C LYS A 381 -35.29 -5.50 4.99
N LEU A 382 -36.26 -5.29 4.10
CA LEU A 382 -37.41 -4.41 4.35
C LEU A 382 -38.24 -4.93 5.52
N THR A 383 -38.62 -6.21 5.48
CA THR A 383 -39.37 -6.85 6.57
C THR A 383 -38.61 -6.82 7.90
N LYS A 384 -37.27 -6.91 7.87
CA LYS A 384 -36.44 -6.83 9.07
C LYS A 384 -36.39 -5.39 9.63
N ALA A 385 -36.33 -4.38 8.78
CA ALA A 385 -36.37 -2.98 9.18
C ALA A 385 -37.71 -2.59 9.81
N GLU A 386 -38.82 -3.00 9.20
CA GLU A 386 -40.17 -2.77 9.74
C GLU A 386 -40.35 -3.39 11.14
N LYS A 387 -39.86 -4.62 11.33
CA LYS A 387 -39.90 -5.31 12.64
C LYS A 387 -39.05 -4.62 13.72
N LEU A 388 -37.97 -3.96 13.32
CA LEU A 388 -37.05 -3.28 14.23
C LEU A 388 -37.39 -1.79 14.42
N GLY A 389 -38.44 -1.29 13.77
CA GLY A 389 -38.85 0.12 13.84
C GLY A 389 -37.89 1.08 13.15
N VAL A 390 -37.12 0.59 12.17
CA VAL A 390 -36.17 1.40 11.40
C VAL A 390 -36.92 2.20 10.33
N THR A 391 -36.57 3.47 10.17
CA THR A 391 -37.21 4.36 9.18
C THR A 391 -36.85 3.93 7.76
N VAL A 392 -37.86 3.65 6.92
CA VAL A 392 -37.65 3.28 5.52
C VAL A 392 -37.74 4.52 4.63
N LEU A 393 -36.72 4.75 3.82
CA LEU A 393 -36.64 5.83 2.83
C LEU A 393 -36.75 5.26 1.43
N ASP A 394 -37.55 5.89 0.58
CA ASP A 394 -37.46 5.73 -0.88
C ASP A 394 -36.46 6.74 -1.45
N GLU A 395 -36.15 6.62 -2.74
CA GLU A 395 -35.19 7.50 -3.41
C GLU A 395 -35.63 8.97 -3.37
N ALA A 396 -36.92 9.25 -3.49
CA ALA A 396 -37.48 10.60 -3.42
C ALA A 396 -37.42 11.20 -2.00
N ALA A 397 -37.50 10.39 -0.95
CA ALA A 397 -37.31 10.81 0.44
C ALA A 397 -35.84 11.06 0.75
N LEU A 398 -34.93 10.27 0.18
CA LEU A 398 -33.50 10.53 0.28
C LEU A 398 -33.13 11.86 -0.39
N GLU A 399 -33.60 12.12 -1.60
CA GLU A 399 -33.35 13.39 -2.29
C GLU A 399 -33.86 14.60 -1.51
N ARG A 400 -35.03 14.49 -0.87
CA ARG A 400 -35.57 15.54 0.01
C ARG A 400 -34.65 15.81 1.22
N LEU A 401 -34.17 14.77 1.89
CA LEU A 401 -33.23 14.90 3.02
C LEU A 401 -31.89 15.52 2.60
N LEU A 402 -31.43 15.22 1.38
CA LEU A 402 -30.22 15.81 0.82
C LEU A 402 -30.42 17.29 0.48
N SER A 403 -31.59 17.68 -0.04
CA SER A 403 -31.91 19.07 -0.39
C SER A 403 -32.21 19.98 0.80
N GLU A 404 -32.67 19.43 1.93
CA GLU A 404 -32.89 20.17 3.19
C GLU A 404 -31.58 20.43 3.96
N SER A 405 -30.47 19.86 3.49
CA SER A 405 -29.14 19.92 4.12
C SER A 405 -28.16 20.86 3.42
N GLU A 406 -28.57 21.53 2.33
CA GLU A 406 -27.88 22.67 1.70
C GLU A 406 -28.28 23.99 2.36
#